data_AF-A0A7X6Q3U0-F1
#
_entry.id   AF-A0A7X6Q3U0-F1
#
_cell.length_a   1.000
_cell.length_b   1.000
_cell.length_c   1.000
_cell.angle_alpha   90.00
_cell.angle_beta   90.00
_cell.angle_gamma   90.00
#
_symmetry.space_group_name_H-M   'P 1'
#
loop_
_entity.id
_entity.type
_entity.pdbx_description
1 polymer ?
#
loop_
_entity_poly.entity_id
_entity_poly.type
_entity_poly.pdbx_seq_one_letter_code
_entity_poly.pdbx_strand_id
1 'polypeptide(L)'
;MQLKPFKIIALLIAPLLLSACIQKEYPQSTKNELLSLCMEGIMSDQTPVLDPKHKKEDISKNLELCEFRLVNFMKKVNYEDFERYQTNLYKSFERAFRQKYVLKDVYNNLSDNDQRVFEMISKIMLGLGDKDEA
;
A
#
# COMPACT_ATOMS: atom_id res chain seq x y z
N MET A 1 27.89 -6.53 -45.59
CA MET A 1 26.59 -7.06 -45.13
C MET A 1 25.80 -5.88 -44.54
N GLN A 2 24.87 -5.29 -45.31
CA GLN A 2 24.14 -4.10 -44.86
C GLN A 2 23.01 -4.49 -43.91
N LEU A 3 23.11 -4.08 -42.64
CA LEU A 3 22.04 -4.21 -41.66
C LEU A 3 20.91 -3.24 -42.03
N LYS A 4 19.76 -3.79 -42.43
CA LYS A 4 18.57 -3.00 -42.79
C LYS A 4 18.13 -2.13 -41.60
N PRO A 5 17.84 -0.84 -41.79
CA PRO A 5 17.52 0.11 -40.70
C PRO A 5 16.32 -0.32 -39.87
N PHE A 6 15.36 -1.03 -40.48
CA PHE A 6 14.19 -1.61 -39.79
C PHE A 6 14.55 -2.62 -38.69
N LYS A 7 15.65 -3.36 -38.82
CA LYS A 7 16.09 -4.32 -37.77
C LYS A 7 16.66 -3.60 -36.54
N ILE A 8 17.27 -2.43 -36.74
CA ILE A 8 17.87 -1.63 -35.67
C ILE A 8 16.78 -0.94 -34.84
N ILE A 9 15.75 -0.44 -35.51
CA ILE A 9 14.58 0.19 -34.85
C ILE A 9 13.82 -0.84 -34.00
N ALA A 10 13.59 -2.05 -34.51
CA ALA A 10 12.95 -3.12 -33.75
C ALA A 10 13.78 -3.56 -32.51
N LEU A 11 15.11 -3.55 -32.61
CA LEU A 11 16.01 -3.91 -31.50
C LEU A 11 16.02 -2.86 -30.37
N LEU A 12 15.81 -1.58 -30.72
CA LEU A 12 15.80 -0.48 -29.74
C LEU A 12 14.44 -0.30 -29.04
N ILE A 13 13.33 -0.64 -29.70
CA ILE A 13 11.98 -0.47 -29.13
C ILE A 13 11.61 -1.65 -28.21
N ALA A 14 12.10 -2.86 -28.49
CA ALA A 14 11.82 -4.04 -27.67
C ALA A 14 12.17 -3.87 -26.17
N PRO A 15 13.36 -3.36 -25.78
CA PRO A 15 13.68 -3.14 -24.36
C PRO A 15 12.86 -2.02 -23.69
N LEU A 16 12.37 -1.03 -24.44
CA LEU A 16 11.49 0.03 -23.93
C LEU A 16 10.07 -0.48 -23.62
N LEU A 17 9.59 -1.48 -24.35
CA LEU A 17 8.30 -2.12 -24.06
C LEU A 17 8.39 -3.10 -22.89
N LEU A 18 9.56 -3.72 -22.67
CA LEU A 18 9.82 -4.63 -21.55
C LEU A 18 9.94 -3.90 -20.20
N SER A 19 10.44 -2.66 -20.17
CA SER A 19 10.55 -1.88 -18.93
C SER A 19 9.19 -1.41 -18.39
N ALA A 20 8.16 -1.29 -19.24
CA ALA A 20 6.81 -0.93 -18.84
C ALA A 20 6.05 -2.06 -18.11
N CYS A 21 6.58 -3.28 -18.13
CA CYS A 21 5.99 -4.45 -17.46
C CYS A 21 6.69 -4.81 -16.15
N ILE A 22 7.73 -4.07 -15.74
CA ILE A 22 8.41 -4.31 -14.47
C ILE A 22 7.64 -3.56 -13.39
N GLN A 23 6.97 -4.31 -12.50
CA GLN A 23 6.38 -3.74 -11.30
C GLN A 23 7.48 -3.15 -10.42
N LYS A 24 7.31 -1.91 -9.99
CA LYS A 24 8.22 -1.30 -9.02
C LYS A 24 8.13 -2.04 -7.70
N GLU A 25 9.30 -2.35 -7.14
CA GLU A 25 9.37 -2.88 -5.78
C GLU A 25 9.07 -1.79 -4.76
N TYR A 26 8.49 -2.18 -3.63
CA TYR A 26 8.32 -1.29 -2.50
C TYR A 26 9.70 -0.84 -1.95
N PRO A 27 9.96 0.47 -1.87
CA PRO A 27 11.14 0.99 -1.20
C PRO A 27 11.17 0.57 0.27
N GLN A 28 12.37 0.41 0.83
CA GLN A 28 12.53 0.02 2.24
C GLN A 28 11.90 1.05 3.19
N SER A 29 11.97 2.34 2.87
CA SER A 29 11.31 3.40 3.64
C SER A 29 9.80 3.17 3.75
N THR A 30 9.15 2.85 2.63
CA THR A 30 7.71 2.58 2.59
C THR A 30 7.34 1.31 3.34
N LYS A 31 8.17 0.26 3.25
CA LYS A 31 7.99 -0.95 4.08
C LYS A 31 8.02 -0.61 5.56
N ASN A 32 8.99 0.20 5.98
CA ASN A 32 9.13 0.63 7.37
C ASN A 32 7.94 1.49 7.82
N GLU A 33 7.43 2.41 6.99
CA GLU A 33 6.23 3.19 7.29
C GLU A 33 5.00 2.30 7.51
N LEU A 34 4.80 1.29 6.66
CA LEU A 34 3.69 0.34 6.79
C LEU A 34 3.83 -0.52 8.06
N LEU A 35 5.05 -0.93 8.42
CA LEU A 35 5.31 -1.62 9.67
C LEU A 35 5.00 -0.73 10.88
N SER A 36 5.47 0.53 10.87
CA SER A 36 5.18 1.50 11.92
C SER A 36 3.67 1.73 12.07
N LEU A 37 2.94 1.90 10.96
CA LEU A 37 1.48 2.04 10.97
C LEU A 37 0.79 0.86 11.68
N CYS A 38 1.22 -0.37 11.37
CA CYS A 38 0.67 -1.57 12.02
C CYS A 38 1.01 -1.62 13.52
N MET A 39 2.27 -1.36 13.87
CA MET A 39 2.74 -1.36 15.27
C MET A 39 2.04 -0.29 16.10
N GLU A 40 1.93 0.93 15.59
CA GLU A 40 1.22 2.04 16.23
C GLU A 40 -0.27 1.72 16.42
N GLY A 41 -0.90 1.09 15.43
CA GLY A 41 -2.27 0.61 15.54
C GLY A 41 -2.46 -0.38 16.69
N ILE A 42 -1.53 -1.33 16.85
CA ILE A 42 -1.58 -2.33 17.94
C ILE A 42 -1.33 -1.64 19.28
N MET A 43 -0.33 -0.77 19.33
CA MET A 43 0.04 -0.02 20.53
C MET A 43 -1.04 0.98 20.97
N SER A 44 -1.93 1.39 20.08
CA SER A 44 -3.05 2.31 20.39
C SER A 44 -4.41 1.62 20.52
N ASP A 45 -4.45 0.29 20.49
CA ASP A 45 -5.68 -0.54 20.51
C ASP A 45 -6.64 -0.22 19.35
N GLN A 46 -6.14 0.41 18.29
CA GLN A 46 -6.88 0.71 17.09
C GLN A 46 -6.95 -0.49 16.15
N THR A 47 -6.04 -1.46 16.29
CA THR A 47 -6.01 -2.68 15.48
C THR A 47 -6.18 -3.92 16.36
N PRO A 48 -7.11 -4.82 16.03
CA PRO A 48 -7.31 -6.02 16.82
C PRO A 48 -6.12 -6.98 16.64
N VAL A 49 -5.65 -7.51 17.75
CA VAL A 49 -4.77 -8.68 17.80
C VAL A 49 -5.62 -9.85 18.28
N LEU A 50 -6.07 -10.70 17.35
CA LEU A 50 -7.10 -11.72 17.60
C LEU A 50 -6.59 -12.96 18.36
N ASP A 51 -5.29 -13.04 18.64
CA ASP A 51 -4.72 -14.13 19.42
C ASP A 51 -4.65 -13.76 20.91
N PRO A 52 -5.39 -14.44 21.81
CA PRO A 52 -5.33 -14.20 23.26
C PRO A 52 -3.94 -14.48 23.87
N LYS A 53 -3.02 -15.12 23.14
CA LYS A 53 -1.61 -15.30 23.53
C LYS A 53 -0.70 -14.15 23.11
N HIS A 54 -1.18 -13.25 22.26
CA HIS A 54 -0.48 -12.02 21.94
C HIS A 54 -0.79 -10.97 22.99
N LYS A 55 0.26 -10.56 23.70
CA LYS A 55 0.21 -9.43 24.62
C LYS A 55 0.70 -8.19 23.88
N LYS A 56 0.06 -7.05 24.11
CA LYS A 56 0.47 -5.76 23.54
C LYS A 56 1.92 -5.42 23.88
N GLU A 57 2.40 -5.88 25.04
CA GLU A 57 3.76 -5.70 25.53
C GLU A 57 4.78 -6.62 24.83
N ASP A 58 4.34 -7.63 24.08
CA ASP A 58 5.21 -8.54 23.32
C ASP A 58 5.56 -7.93 21.95
N ILE A 59 6.50 -6.98 21.99
CA ILE A 59 6.95 -6.23 20.82
C ILE A 59 7.45 -7.16 19.71
N SER A 60 8.13 -8.26 20.06
CA SER A 60 8.67 -9.21 19.08
C SER A 60 7.56 -9.86 18.28
N LYS A 61 6.52 -10.36 18.96
CA LYS A 61 5.38 -10.99 18.28
C LYS A 61 4.55 -10.01 17.46
N ASN A 62 4.38 -8.78 17.95
CA ASN A 62 3.67 -7.75 17.21
C ASN A 62 4.42 -7.39 15.91
N LEU A 63 5.76 -7.34 15.97
CA LEU A 63 6.57 -7.12 14.77
C LEU A 63 6.42 -8.28 13.78
N GLU A 64 6.50 -9.54 14.24
CA GLU A 64 6.27 -10.73 13.39
C GLU A 64 4.90 -10.68 12.69
N LEU A 65 3.85 -10.31 13.43
CA LEU A 65 2.51 -10.13 12.88
C LEU A 65 2.48 -9.01 11.81
N CYS A 66 3.11 -7.87 12.09
CA CYS A 66 3.15 -6.75 11.15
C CYS A 66 3.96 -7.08 9.89
N GLU A 67 5.06 -7.84 10.00
CA GLU A 67 5.82 -8.35 8.87
C GLU A 67 4.99 -9.31 8.00
N PHE A 68 4.26 -10.23 8.64
CA PHE A 68 3.33 -11.12 7.94
C PHE A 68 2.26 -10.32 7.17
N ARG A 69 1.65 -9.32 7.81
CA ARG A 69 0.65 -8.44 7.18
C ARG A 69 1.26 -7.66 6.01
N LEU A 70 2.46 -7.10 6.17
CA LEU A 70 3.17 -6.38 5.11
C LEU A 70 3.40 -7.27 3.88
N VAL A 71 3.89 -8.49 4.07
CA VAL A 71 4.11 -9.44 2.97
C VAL A 71 2.81 -9.75 2.23
N ASN A 72 1.70 -9.93 2.95
CA ASN A 72 0.40 -10.17 2.33
C ASN A 72 -0.15 -8.93 1.60
N PHE A 73 0.06 -7.74 2.16
CA PHE A 73 -0.33 -6.48 1.53
C PHE A 73 0.39 -6.27 0.20
N MET A 74 1.71 -6.45 0.16
CA MET A 74 2.51 -6.26 -1.06
C MET A 74 2.17 -7.26 -2.17
N LYS A 75 1.57 -8.42 -1.85
CA LYS A 75 1.03 -9.36 -2.85
C LYS A 75 -0.29 -8.89 -3.48
N LYS A 76 -1.07 -8.07 -2.76
CA LYS A 76 -2.41 -7.62 -3.15
C LYS A 76 -2.39 -6.23 -3.80
N VAL A 77 -1.43 -5.39 -3.40
CA VAL A 77 -1.33 -4.00 -3.83
C VAL A 77 0.07 -3.74 -4.38
N ASN A 78 0.18 -3.49 -5.69
CA ASN A 78 1.44 -3.07 -6.30
C ASN A 78 1.86 -1.69 -5.77
N TYR A 79 3.15 -1.37 -5.87
CA TYR A 79 3.68 -0.13 -5.31
C TYR A 79 3.11 1.11 -6.00
N GLU A 80 2.88 1.06 -7.31
CA GLU A 80 2.34 2.19 -8.08
C GLU A 80 0.94 2.61 -7.64
N ASP A 81 0.08 1.64 -7.32
CA ASP A 81 -1.27 1.90 -6.80
C ASP A 81 -1.20 2.49 -5.39
N PHE A 82 -0.26 2.02 -4.57
CA PHE A 82 -0.04 2.57 -3.22
C PHE A 82 0.52 3.99 -3.25
N GLU A 83 1.53 4.25 -4.08
CA GLU A 83 2.14 5.59 -4.28
C GLU A 83 1.11 6.59 -4.81
N ARG A 84 0.27 6.16 -5.76
CA ARG A 84 -0.84 6.96 -6.27
C ARG A 84 -1.86 7.27 -5.17
N TYR A 85 -2.26 6.26 -4.39
CA TYR A 85 -3.17 6.42 -3.26
C TYR A 85 -2.64 7.45 -2.25
N GLN A 86 -1.39 7.33 -1.81
CA GLN A 86 -0.78 8.28 -0.87
C GLN A 86 -0.83 9.72 -1.41
N THR A 87 -0.45 9.89 -2.68
CA THR A 87 -0.47 11.19 -3.35
C THR A 87 -1.87 11.79 -3.40
N ASN A 88 -2.88 10.97 -3.74
CA ASN A 88 -4.26 11.42 -3.88
C ASN A 88 -4.91 11.70 -2.52
N LEU A 89 -4.58 10.91 -1.50
CA LEU A 89 -5.01 11.16 -0.13
C LEU A 89 -4.48 12.51 0.38
N TYR A 90 -3.19 12.76 0.21
CA TYR A 90 -2.57 14.04 0.59
C TYR A 90 -3.24 15.23 -0.13
N LYS A 91 -3.41 15.16 -1.45
CA LYS A 91 -4.08 16.22 -2.23
C LYS A 91 -5.54 16.43 -1.80
N SER A 92 -6.24 15.35 -1.47
CA SER A 92 -7.62 15.41 -1.00
C SER A 92 -7.69 16.06 0.38
N PHE A 93 -6.78 15.73 1.29
CA PHE A 93 -6.65 16.37 2.59
C PHE A 93 -6.31 17.85 2.46
N GLU A 94 -5.32 18.21 1.64
CA GLU A 94 -4.94 19.60 1.40
C GLU A 94 -6.13 20.43 0.89
N ARG A 95 -6.90 19.89 -0.06
CA ARG A 95 -8.10 20.54 -0.57
C ARG A 95 -9.16 20.71 0.52
N ALA A 96 -9.44 19.65 1.30
CA ALA A 96 -10.43 19.69 2.36
C ALA A 96 -10.04 20.70 3.46
N PHE A 97 -8.78 20.70 3.88
CA PHE A 97 -8.25 21.61 4.89
C PHE A 97 -8.39 23.08 4.46
N ARG A 98 -8.02 23.41 3.22
CA ARG A 98 -8.15 24.78 2.67
C ARG A 98 -9.60 25.27 2.63
N GLN A 99 -10.55 24.36 2.48
CA GLN A 99 -11.97 24.66 2.31
C GLN A 99 -12.81 24.39 3.57
N LYS A 100 -12.18 24.02 4.69
CA LYS A 100 -12.83 23.66 5.96
C LYS A 100 -13.87 22.53 5.82
N TYR A 101 -13.66 21.60 4.89
CA TYR A 101 -14.55 20.45 4.70
C TYR A 101 -14.33 19.37 5.76
N VAL A 102 -15.31 18.48 5.90
CA VAL A 102 -15.29 17.38 6.88
C VAL A 102 -14.39 16.26 6.35
N LEU A 103 -13.69 15.55 7.23
CA LEU A 103 -12.84 14.40 6.87
C LEU A 103 -13.53 13.34 5.98
N LYS A 104 -14.85 13.18 6.11
CA LYS A 104 -15.66 12.29 5.25
C LYS A 104 -15.54 12.65 3.76
N ASP A 105 -15.39 13.93 3.45
CA ASP A 105 -15.24 14.42 2.08
C ASP A 105 -13.85 14.10 1.51
N VAL A 106 -12.86 13.85 2.36
CA VAL A 106 -11.51 13.40 1.91
C VAL A 106 -11.59 12.00 1.34
N TYR A 107 -12.31 11.09 2.01
CA TYR A 107 -12.45 9.70 1.57
C TYR A 107 -13.37 9.56 0.36
N ASN A 108 -14.54 10.20 0.37
CA ASN A 108 -15.53 10.07 -0.71
C ASN A 108 -15.06 10.61 -2.07
N ASN A 109 -14.05 11.47 -2.08
CA ASN A 109 -13.47 12.04 -3.30
C ASN A 109 -12.28 11.23 -3.84
N LEU A 110 -11.88 10.14 -3.17
CA LEU A 110 -10.89 9.22 -3.69
C LEU A 110 -11.46 8.41 -4.85
N SER A 111 -10.60 8.05 -5.80
CA SER A 111 -10.97 7.13 -6.89
C SER A 111 -11.31 5.74 -6.34
N ASP A 112 -12.08 4.94 -7.08
CA ASP A 112 -12.42 3.56 -6.70
C ASP A 112 -11.17 2.73 -6.37
N ASN A 113 -10.09 2.93 -7.13
CA ASN A 113 -8.83 2.26 -6.86
C ASN A 113 -8.20 2.70 -5.54
N ASP A 114 -8.21 3.99 -5.25
CA ASP A 114 -7.64 4.53 -4.02
C ASP A 114 -8.45 4.10 -2.79
N GLN A 115 -9.78 4.02 -2.93
CA GLN A 115 -10.66 3.43 -1.92
C GLN A 115 -10.35 1.94 -1.71
N ARG A 116 -10.11 1.17 -2.78
CA ARG A 116 -9.66 -0.22 -2.71
C ARG A 116 -8.32 -0.33 -1.99
N VAL A 117 -7.33 0.53 -2.28
CA VAL A 117 -6.04 0.51 -1.57
C VAL A 117 -6.23 0.82 -0.09
N PHE A 118 -7.04 1.82 0.25
CA PHE A 118 -7.41 2.11 1.63
C PHE A 118 -8.03 0.89 2.32
N GLU A 119 -8.99 0.24 1.67
CA GLU A 119 -9.64 -0.98 2.19
C GLU A 119 -8.63 -2.10 2.45
N MET A 120 -7.66 -2.30 1.54
CA MET A 120 -6.59 -3.29 1.71
C MET A 120 -5.67 -2.95 2.88
N ILE A 121 -5.36 -1.67 3.09
CA ILE A 121 -4.62 -1.22 4.29
C ILE A 121 -5.44 -1.53 5.54
N SER A 122 -6.71 -1.15 5.58
CA SER A 122 -7.60 -1.39 6.72
C SER A 122 -7.75 -2.88 7.05
N LYS A 123 -8.00 -3.72 6.05
CA LYS A 123 -8.20 -5.15 6.24
C LYS A 123 -6.91 -5.89 6.58
N ILE A 124 -5.83 -5.63 5.83
CA ILE A 124 -4.60 -6.43 5.94
C ILE A 124 -3.67 -5.84 7.00
N MET A 125 -3.28 -4.57 6.85
CA MET A 125 -2.30 -3.96 7.76
C MET A 125 -2.90 -3.71 9.14
N LEU A 126 -4.15 -3.25 9.17
CA LEU A 126 -4.84 -2.88 10.41
C LEU A 126 -5.74 -3.99 10.97
N GLY A 127 -6.04 -5.06 10.21
CA GLY A 127 -6.89 -6.15 10.70
C GLY A 127 -8.34 -5.74 10.99
N LEU A 128 -8.84 -4.66 10.37
CA LEU A 128 -10.15 -4.05 10.62
C LEU A 128 -11.26 -4.55 9.70
N GLY A 129 -11.02 -5.63 8.95
CA GLY A 129 -12.08 -6.28 8.19
C GLY A 129 -13.11 -6.90 9.13
N ASP A 130 -14.28 -7.22 8.58
CA ASP A 130 -15.11 -8.28 9.15
C ASP A 130 -14.21 -9.49 9.38
N LYS A 131 -14.49 -10.26 10.43
CA LYS A 131 -13.78 -11.50 10.72
C LYS A 131 -13.87 -12.40 9.49
N ASP A 132 -12.90 -12.29 8.59
CA ASP A 132 -12.72 -13.19 7.48
C ASP A 132 -12.27 -14.51 8.11
N GLU A 133 -13.27 -15.37 8.31
CA GLU A 133 -13.23 -16.84 8.20
C GLU A 133 -12.08 -17.53 8.93
N ALA A 134 -12.46 -18.22 10.02
CA ALA A 134 -11.64 -19.15 10.78
C ALA A 134 -10.85 -20.15 9.92
#